data_AF-A0A5B0EQ38-F1
#
_entry.id   AF-A0A5B0EQ38-F1
#
_cell.length_a   1.000
_cell.length_b   1.000
_cell.length_c   1.000
_cell.angle_alpha   90.00
_cell.angle_beta   90.00
_cell.angle_gamma   90.00
#
_symmetry.space_group_name_H-M   'P 1'
#
loop_
_entity.id
_entity.type
_entity.pdbx_description
1 polymer ?
#
loop_
_entity_poly.entity_id
_entity_poly.type
_entity_poly.pdbx_seq_one_letter_code
_entity_poly.pdbx_strand_id
1 'polypeptide(L)' 'MPPISLAEPTGRYLSFEEREEIALLRAQQIGVREIARRIGRAPGTVSRELRRNAATRSGKQ' A
#
# COMPACT_ATOMS: atom_id res chain seq x y z
N MET A 1 3.62 12.32 22.84
CA MET A 1 3.56 11.74 21.47
C MET A 1 4.96 11.82 20.88
N PRO A 2 5.55 10.72 20.38
CA PRO A 2 6.80 10.82 19.64
C PRO A 2 6.56 11.64 18.36
N PRO A 3 7.55 12.40 17.87
CA PRO A 3 7.41 13.21 16.67
C PRO A 3 7.12 12.31 15.46
N ILE A 4 6.13 12.69 14.66
CA ILE A 4 5.86 12.06 13.36
C ILE A 4 7.03 12.44 12.45
N SER A 5 7.87 11.46 12.13
CA SER A 5 8.93 11.64 11.14
C SER A 5 8.29 11.74 9.75
N LEU A 6 8.52 12.87 9.08
CA LEU A 6 8.16 13.09 7.67
C LEU A 6 9.22 12.52 6.71
N ALA A 7 10.26 11.86 7.23
CA ALA A 7 11.28 11.24 6.40
C ALA A 7 10.68 10.08 5.58
N GLU A 8 11.24 9.87 4.38
CA GLU A 8 10.81 8.77 3.54
C GLU A 8 10.98 7.43 4.27
N PRO A 9 9.98 6.55 4.19
CA PRO A 9 10.05 5.27 4.85
C PRO A 9 11.14 4.38 4.21
N THR A 10 12.16 4.05 4.98
CA THR A 10 13.24 3.16 4.53
C THR A 10 12.76 1.72 4.50
N GLY A 11 12.53 1.15 3.31
CA GLY A 11 12.40 -0.30 2.98
C GLY A 11 11.26 -1.10 3.64
N ARG A 12 10.91 -0.80 4.89
CA ARG A 12 9.95 -1.48 5.74
C ARG A 12 8.53 -0.91 5.62
N TYR A 13 8.43 0.38 5.31
CA TYR A 13 7.16 1.09 5.24
C TYR A 13 6.95 1.62 3.81
N LEU A 14 5.69 1.79 3.41
CA LEU A 14 5.32 2.39 2.12
C LEU A 14 5.17 3.90 2.27
N SER A 15 5.71 4.65 1.32
CA SER A 15 5.46 6.09 1.18
C SER A 15 3.98 6.34 0.85
N PHE A 16 3.53 7.58 0.99
CA PHE A 16 2.17 7.94 0.60
C PHE A 16 1.94 7.68 -0.90
N GLU A 17 2.88 8.08 -1.74
CA GLU A 17 2.87 7.85 -3.19
C GLU A 17 2.75 6.36 -3.53
N GLU A 18 3.55 5.51 -2.90
CA GLU A 18 3.47 4.06 -3.14
C GLU A 18 2.11 3.46 -2.75
N ARG A 19 1.48 3.99 -1.69
CA ARG A 19 0.14 3.55 -1.27
C ARG A 19 -0.93 4.01 -2.25
N GLU A 20 -0.83 5.24 -2.72
CA GLU A 20 -1.74 5.80 -3.71
C GLU A 20 -1.65 5.02 -5.02
N GLU A 21 -0.44 4.73 -5.49
CA GLU A 21 -0.23 3.96 -6.70
C GLU A 21 -0.77 2.52 -6.59
N ILE A 22 -0.55 1.85 -5.44
CA ILE A 22 -1.18 0.55 -5.16
C ILE A 22 -2.71 0.63 -5.27
N ALA A 23 -3.33 1.70 -4.74
CA ALA A 23 -4.79 1.87 -4.76
C ALA A 23 -5.32 2.10 -6.18
N LEU A 24 -4.65 2.96 -6.97
CA LEU A 24 -5.02 3.25 -8.35
C LEU A 24 -4.91 2.00 -9.23
N LEU A 25 -3.79 1.29 -9.15
CA LEU A 25 -3.59 0.06 -9.92
C LEU A 25 -4.58 -1.02 -9.51
N ARG A 26 -4.93 -1.11 -8.21
CA ARG A 26 -5.95 -2.05 -7.74
C ARG A 26 -7.34 -1.70 -8.26
N ALA A 27 -7.69 -0.41 -8.32
CA ALA A 27 -8.96 0.05 -8.90
C ALA A 27 -9.09 -0.32 -10.38
N GLN A 28 -7.97 -0.34 -11.12
CA GLN A 28 -7.86 -0.85 -12.50
C GLN A 28 -7.90 -2.38 -12.59
N GLN A 29 -8.21 -3.10 -11.51
CA GLN A 29 -8.25 -4.57 -11.43
C GLN A 29 -6.92 -5.27 -11.70
N ILE A 30 -5.80 -4.56 -11.55
CA ILE A 30 -4.47 -5.16 -11.69
C ILE A 30 -4.20 -6.11 -10.52
N GLY A 31 -3.59 -7.25 -10.83
CA GLY A 31 -3.24 -8.28 -9.86
C GLY A 31 -2.06 -7.89 -8.96
N VAL A 32 -2.08 -8.34 -7.71
CA VAL A 32 -1.07 -8.01 -6.67
C VAL A 32 0.37 -8.18 -7.14
N ARG A 33 0.68 -9.27 -7.86
CA ARG A 33 2.03 -9.55 -8.35
C ARG A 33 2.49 -8.54 -9.41
N GLU A 34 1.58 -8.09 -10.25
CA GLU A 34 1.88 -7.11 -11.29
C GLU A 34 2.06 -5.71 -10.68
N ILE A 35 1.20 -5.33 -9.75
CA ILE A 35 1.37 -4.09 -8.95
C ILE A 35 2.75 -4.07 -8.30
N ALA A 36 3.13 -5.17 -7.64
CA ALA A 36 4.41 -5.30 -6.95
C ALA A 36 5.63 -5.14 -7.89
N ARG A 37 5.56 -5.66 -9.13
CA ARG A 37 6.62 -5.47 -10.12
C ARG A 37 6.76 -4.01 -10.55
N ARG A 38 5.63 -3.31 -10.78
CA ARG A 38 5.63 -1.91 -11.24
C ARG A 38 6.26 -0.97 -10.22
N ILE A 39 5.94 -1.15 -8.94
CA ILE A 39 6.44 -0.29 -7.85
C ILE A 39 7.76 -0.81 -7.24
N GLY A 40 8.33 -1.90 -7.75
CA GLY A 40 9.59 -2.46 -7.23
C GLY A 40 9.52 -3.00 -5.78
N ARG A 41 8.36 -3.51 -5.35
CA ARG A 41 8.15 -4.04 -3.99
C ARG A 41 7.84 -5.53 -3.98
N ALA A 42 7.93 -6.13 -2.79
CA ALA A 42 7.51 -7.52 -2.60
C ALA A 42 5.97 -7.65 -2.70
N PRO A 43 5.44 -8.71 -3.35
CA PRO A 43 3.99 -8.95 -3.42
C PRO A 43 3.32 -9.03 -2.04
N GLY A 44 4.05 -9.52 -1.03
CA GLY A 44 3.58 -9.55 0.36
C GLY A 44 3.35 -8.16 0.96
N THR A 45 4.13 -7.15 0.54
CA THR A 45 3.95 -5.75 0.97
C THR A 45 2.63 -5.20 0.42
N VAL A 46 2.39 -5.37 -0.87
CA VAL A 46 1.14 -4.94 -1.54
C VAL A 46 -0.08 -5.64 -0.94
N SER A 47 -0.02 -6.96 -0.73
CA SER A 47 -1.12 -7.72 -0.11
C SER A 47 -1.47 -7.22 1.29
N ARG A 48 -0.46 -6.93 2.13
CA ARG A 48 -0.67 -6.40 3.48
C ARG A 48 -1.24 -4.99 3.48
N GLU A 49 -0.84 -4.13 2.54
CA GLU A 49 -1.43 -2.79 2.39
C GLU A 49 -2.89 -2.88 1.97
N LEU A 50 -3.22 -3.68 0.95
CA LEU A 50 -4.60 -3.86 0.49
C LEU A 50 -5.50 -4.43 1.59
N ARG A 51 -5.02 -5.40 2.39
CA ARG A 51 -5.77 -5.95 3.52
C ARG A 51 -6.01 -4.90 4.60
N ARG A 52 -5.00 -4.08 4.93
CA ARG A 52 -5.14 -2.98 5.90
C ARG A 52 -6.18 -1.95 5.43
N ASN A 53 -6.13 -1.56 4.16
CA ASN A 53 -7.11 -0.62 3.59
C ASN A 53 -8.52 -1.20 3.47
N ALA A 54 -8.65 -2.52 3.25
CA ALA A 54 -9.96 -3.18 3.29
C ALA A 54 -10.55 -3.15 4.72
N ALA A 55 -9.73 -3.37 5.74
CA ALA A 55 -10.18 -3.32 7.14
C ALA A 55 -10.62 -1.92 7.59
N THR A 56 -9.97 -0.85 7.08
CA THR A 56 -10.38 0.53 7.37
C THR A 56 -11.58 0.99 6.55
N ARG A 57 -11.84 0.38 5.38
CA ARG A 57 -13.03 0.66 4.55
C ARG A 57 -14.25 -0.19 4.94
N SER A 58 -14.07 -1.27 5.69
CA SER A 58 -15.17 -2.04 6.32
C SER A 58 -15.64 -1.39 7.63
N GLY A 59 -16.07 -0.13 7.56
CA GLY A 59 -17.23 0.28 8.35
C GLY A 59 -18.43 -0.43 7.73
N LYS A 60 -19.16 -1.23 8.52
CA LYS A 60 -20.35 -2.02 8.16
C LYS A 60 -21.15 -1.46 6.96
N GLN A 61 -21.45 -2.34 6.01
CA GLN A 61 -22.84 -2.47 5.58
C GLN A 61 -23.52 -3.47 6.53
#